data_AF-A0A538B6T5-F1
#
_entry.id   AF-A0A538B6T5-F1
#
_cell.length_a   1.000
_cell.length_b   1.000
_cell.length_c   1.000
_cell.angle_alpha   90.00
_cell.angle_beta   90.00
_cell.angle_gamma   90.00
#
_symmetry.space_group_name_H-M   'P 1'
#
loop_
_entity.id
_entity.type
_entity.pdbx_description
1 polymer ?
#
loop_
_entity_poly.entity_id
_entity_poly.type
_entity_poly.pdbx_seq_one_letter_code
_entity_poly.pdbx_strand_id
1 'polypeptide(L)'
;MNRMDWKAVGMGAVVAIAVGVLASVVAAVIDLPKDSNGWFVFFWIDIIGAGVGGFIAGRRRLDTPLMHGALVGACAYVVIAAFATTITLVSGHAGPAVAQVLFAVLWLALGGTIGGWVASWRAQRTRTSRQ
;
A
#
# COMPACT_ATOMS: atom_id res chain seq x y z
N MET A 1 -17.60 0.82 -19.75
CA MET A 1 -16.31 0.18 -19.40
C MET A 1 -15.51 1.17 -18.58
N ASN A 2 -15.17 0.80 -17.34
CA ASN A 2 -14.66 1.66 -16.26
C ASN A 2 -13.47 2.54 -16.69
N ARG A 3 -13.65 3.87 -16.64
CA ARG A 3 -12.53 4.81 -16.73
C ARG A 3 -11.77 4.77 -15.41
N MET A 4 -10.76 3.91 -15.35
CA MET A 4 -9.78 3.91 -14.28
C MET A 4 -9.19 5.32 -14.14
N ASP A 5 -9.32 5.92 -12.96
CA ASP A 5 -8.80 7.25 -12.69
C ASP A 5 -7.40 7.14 -12.09
N TRP A 6 -6.42 7.13 -12.99
CA TRP A 6 -5.00 7.11 -12.63
C TRP A 6 -4.57 8.30 -11.77
N LYS A 7 -5.28 9.43 -11.80
CA LYS A 7 -4.97 10.57 -10.90
C LYS A 7 -5.40 10.25 -9.47
N ALA A 8 -6.55 9.61 -9.29
CA ALA A 8 -7.00 9.16 -7.97
C ALA A 8 -6.08 8.07 -7.41
N VAL A 9 -5.69 7.09 -8.24
CA VAL A 9 -4.71 6.04 -7.85
C VAL A 9 -3.37 6.68 -7.51
N GLY A 10 -2.83 7.55 -8.36
CA GLY A 10 -1.53 8.20 -8.14
C GLY A 10 -1.49 8.98 -6.83
N MET A 11 -2.55 9.72 -6.48
CA MET A 11 -2.59 10.46 -5.22
C MET A 11 -2.64 9.56 -3.98
N GLY A 12 -3.35 8.44 -4.03
CA GLY A 12 -3.32 7.45 -2.95
C GLY A 12 -1.96 6.74 -2.86
N ALA A 13 -1.37 6.43 -4.02
CA ALA A 13 -0.09 5.74 -4.12
C ALA A 13 1.06 6.56 -3.52
N VAL A 14 1.09 7.88 -3.70
CA VAL A 14 2.13 8.74 -3.09
C VAL A 14 2.18 8.55 -1.56
N VAL A 15 1.03 8.46 -0.89
CA VAL A 15 0.98 8.25 0.56
C VAL A 15 1.48 6.87 0.94
N ALA A 16 1.00 5.83 0.25
CA ALA A 16 1.42 4.46 0.51
C ALA A 16 2.93 4.25 0.25
N ILE A 17 3.46 4.84 -0.82
CA ILE A 17 4.89 4.83 -1.15
C ILE A 17 5.70 5.53 -0.08
N ALA A 18 5.29 6.74 0.36
CA ALA A 18 6.01 7.48 1.38
C ALA A 18 6.13 6.67 2.68
N VAL A 19 5.06 6.01 3.10
CA VAL A 19 5.06 5.14 4.29
C VAL A 19 5.99 3.94 4.11
N GLY A 20 5.87 3.20 3.00
CA GLY A 20 6.65 1.98 2.81
C GLY A 20 8.13 2.20 2.51
N VAL A 21 8.47 3.29 1.80
CA VAL A 21 9.87 3.69 1.63
C VAL A 21 10.47 4.08 2.98
N LEU A 22 9.76 4.86 3.80
CA LEU A 22 10.25 5.25 5.12
C LEU A 22 10.43 4.02 6.02
N ALA A 23 9.48 3.08 6.03
CA ALA A 23 9.59 1.81 6.73
C ALA A 23 10.85 1.02 6.31
N SER A 24 11.08 0.91 5.00
CA SER A 24 12.26 0.23 4.43
C SER A 24 13.58 0.90 4.85
N VAL A 25 13.62 2.23 4.84
CA VAL A 25 14.81 3.00 5.27
C VAL A 25 15.07 2.80 6.76
N VAL A 26 14.04 2.89 7.61
CA VAL A 26 14.19 2.70 9.06
C VAL A 26 14.71 1.29 9.36
N ALA A 27 14.13 0.26 8.74
CA ALA A 27 14.59 -1.13 8.91
C ALA A 27 16.06 -1.32 8.50
N ALA A 28 16.50 -0.64 7.43
CA ALA A 28 17.90 -0.67 6.99
C ALA A 28 18.84 0.09 7.95
N VAL A 29 18.42 1.24 8.47
CA VAL A 29 19.22 2.07 9.39
C VAL A 29 19.46 1.37 10.73
N ILE A 30 18.47 0.63 11.24
CA ILE A 30 18.60 -0.12 12.49
C ILE A 30 19.22 -1.51 12.30
N ASP A 31 19.65 -1.84 11.08
CA ASP A 31 20.18 -3.14 10.67
C ASP A 31 19.31 -4.30 11.19
N LEU A 32 18.01 -4.25 10.89
CA LEU A 32 17.04 -5.16 11.48
C LEU A 32 17.34 -6.62 11.08
N PRO A 33 17.59 -7.53 12.04
CA PRO A 33 17.86 -8.93 11.72
C PRO A 33 16.72 -9.58 10.94
N LYS A 34 17.05 -10.47 10.01
CA LYS A 34 16.06 -11.11 9.10
C LYS A 34 15.05 -12.01 9.83
N ASP A 35 15.44 -12.54 10.98
CA ASP A 35 14.65 -13.37 11.88
C ASP A 35 13.91 -12.55 12.95
N SER A 36 14.06 -11.22 12.94
CA SER A 36 13.41 -10.34 13.89
C SER A 36 11.90 -10.25 13.66
N ASN A 37 11.13 -10.41 14.73
CA ASN A 37 9.69 -10.12 14.76
C ASN A 37 9.38 -8.64 14.41
N GLY A 38 10.38 -7.76 14.43
CA GLY A 38 10.24 -6.36 13.99
C GLY A 38 9.77 -6.24 12.54
N TRP A 39 10.11 -7.20 11.67
CA TRP A 39 9.61 -7.21 10.28
C TRP A 39 8.08 -7.28 10.23
N PHE A 40 7.46 -7.99 11.17
CA PHE A 40 6.01 -8.08 11.28
C PHE A 40 5.37 -6.71 11.54
N VAL A 41 6.02 -5.86 12.34
CA VAL A 41 5.56 -4.49 12.61
C VAL A 41 5.62 -3.64 11.34
N PHE A 42 6.72 -3.71 10.59
CA PHE A 42 6.84 -2.99 9.31
C PHE A 42 5.82 -3.45 8.26
N PHE A 43 5.50 -4.75 8.21
CA PHE A 43 4.41 -5.26 7.37
C PHE A 43 3.04 -4.66 7.71
N TRP A 44 2.75 -4.44 9.00
CA TRP A 44 1.52 -3.75 9.41
C TRP A 44 1.56 -2.25 9.15
N ILE A 45 2.73 -1.61 9.21
CA ILE A 45 2.88 -0.21 8.82
C ILE A 45 2.57 -0.05 7.32
N ASP A 46 3.08 -0.94 6.48
CA ASP A 46 2.82 -0.92 5.03
C ASP A 46 1.34 -1.14 4.69
N ILE A 47 0.67 -2.07 5.36
CA ILE A 47 -0.76 -2.31 5.10
C ILE A 47 -1.62 -1.12 5.54
N ILE A 48 -1.25 -0.45 6.64
CA ILE A 48 -1.92 0.78 7.08
C ILE A 48 -1.67 1.90 6.07
N GLY A 49 -0.43 2.08 5.60
CA GLY A 49 -0.10 3.05 4.56
C GLY A 49 -0.89 2.83 3.27
N ALA A 50 -0.94 1.58 2.80
CA ALA A 50 -1.76 1.18 1.65
C ALA A 50 -3.26 1.43 1.89
N GLY A 51 -3.77 1.12 3.09
CA GLY A 51 -5.16 1.39 3.47
C GLY A 51 -5.49 2.88 3.50
N VAL A 52 -4.61 3.73 4.02
CA VAL A 52 -4.81 5.19 3.97
C VAL A 52 -4.80 5.69 2.52
N GLY A 53 -3.85 5.23 1.70
CA GLY A 53 -3.80 5.55 0.27
C GLY A 53 -5.06 5.10 -0.48
N GLY A 54 -5.52 3.88 -0.23
CA GLY A 54 -6.73 3.32 -0.82
C GLY A 54 -7.99 4.05 -0.38
N PHE A 55 -8.05 4.52 0.87
CA PHE A 55 -9.12 5.39 1.35
C PHE A 55 -9.16 6.73 0.61
N ILE A 56 -8.00 7.36 0.39
CA ILE A 56 -7.88 8.61 -0.36
C ILE A 56 -8.36 8.43 -1.80
N ALA A 57 -7.91 7.38 -2.49
CA ALA A 57 -8.32 7.08 -3.86
C ALA A 57 -9.83 6.73 -3.94
N GLY A 58 -10.30 5.88 -3.03
CA GLY A 58 -11.71 5.46 -2.97
C GLY A 58 -12.68 6.62 -2.72
N ARG A 59 -12.30 7.61 -1.89
CA ARG A 59 -13.12 8.82 -1.68
C ARG A 59 -13.30 9.68 -2.93
N ARG A 60 -12.37 9.58 -3.89
CA ARG A 60 -12.43 10.33 -5.15
C ARG A 60 -13.19 9.59 -6.25
N ARG A 61 -13.24 8.26 -6.17
CA ARG A 61 -13.94 7.38 -7.11
C ARG A 61 -14.83 6.39 -6.38
N LEU A 62 -15.97 6.89 -5.91
CA LEU A 62 -16.97 6.11 -5.18
C LEU A 62 -17.72 5.09 -6.04
N ASP A 63 -17.62 5.20 -7.37
CA ASP A 63 -18.14 4.25 -8.35
C ASP A 63 -17.33 2.95 -8.38
N THR A 64 -16.01 3.03 -8.16
CA THR A 64 -15.09 1.87 -8.22
C THR A 64 -14.03 1.90 -7.09
N PRO A 65 -14.43 2.05 -5.81
CA PRO A 65 -13.52 2.38 -4.72
C PRO A 65 -12.60 1.22 -4.34
N LEU A 66 -13.08 -0.02 -4.42
CA LEU A 66 -12.29 -1.22 -4.12
C LEU A 66 -11.16 -1.41 -5.13
N MET A 67 -11.48 -1.27 -6.43
CA MET A 67 -10.51 -1.43 -7.52
C MET A 67 -9.42 -0.35 -7.45
N HIS A 68 -9.80 0.91 -7.22
CA HIS A 68 -8.84 2.00 -7.05
C HIS A 68 -7.96 1.78 -5.81
N GLY A 69 -8.53 1.29 -4.72
CA GLY A 69 -7.79 0.90 -3.52
C GLY A 69 -6.78 -0.20 -3.78
N ALA A 70 -7.19 -1.30 -4.43
CA ALA A 70 -6.31 -2.40 -4.80
C ALA A 70 -5.13 -1.93 -5.67
N LEU A 71 -5.42 -1.09 -6.66
CA LEU A 71 -4.40 -0.52 -7.56
C LEU A 71 -3.41 0.38 -6.81
N VAL A 72 -3.86 1.17 -5.84
CA VAL A 72 -2.96 1.96 -4.97
C VAL A 72 -1.96 1.04 -4.29
N GLY A 73 -2.42 -0.04 -3.66
CA GLY A 73 -1.55 -0.99 -2.97
C GLY A 73 -0.56 -1.68 -3.90
N ALA A 74 -1.05 -2.19 -5.04
CA ALA A 74 -0.21 -2.87 -6.03
C ALA A 74 0.85 -1.93 -6.64
N CYS A 75 0.45 -0.73 -7.08
CA CYS A 75 1.36 0.24 -7.66
C CYS A 75 2.38 0.76 -6.64
N ALA A 76 1.96 1.00 -5.39
CA ALA A 76 2.86 1.43 -4.34
C ALA A 76 3.93 0.38 -4.05
N TYR A 77 3.53 -0.91 -3.99
CA TYR A 77 4.47 -1.98 -3.74
C TYR A 77 5.57 -2.07 -4.81
N VAL A 78 5.27 -1.83 -6.09
CA VAL A 78 6.31 -1.83 -7.14
C VAL A 78 7.44 -0.86 -6.81
N VAL A 79 7.11 0.35 -6.33
CA VAL A 79 8.11 1.36 -5.97
C VAL A 79 8.83 0.97 -4.68
N ILE A 80 8.10 0.51 -3.67
CA ILE A 80 8.69 0.07 -2.38
C ILE A 80 9.65 -1.10 -2.62
N ALA A 81 9.26 -2.09 -3.42
CA ALA A 81 10.07 -3.24 -3.77
C ALA A 81 11.33 -2.84 -4.54
N ALA A 82 11.24 -1.88 -5.47
CA ALA A 82 12.42 -1.36 -6.16
C ALA A 82 13.41 -0.72 -5.18
N PHE A 83 12.94 0.10 -4.24
CA PHE A 83 13.77 0.70 -3.19
C PHE A 83 14.37 -0.34 -2.25
N ALA A 84 13.56 -1.23 -1.68
CA ALA A 84 14.00 -2.26 -0.76
C ALA A 84 14.99 -3.24 -1.42
N THR A 85 14.74 -3.63 -2.68
CA THR A 85 15.66 -4.48 -3.45
C THR A 85 16.98 -3.76 -3.71
N THR A 86 16.93 -2.48 -4.08
CA THR A 86 18.15 -1.68 -4.28
C THR A 86 18.98 -1.62 -3.01
N ILE A 87 18.37 -1.31 -1.85
CA ILE A 87 19.03 -1.30 -0.54
C ILE A 87 19.64 -2.68 -0.23
N THR A 88 18.89 -3.75 -0.46
CA THR A 88 19.35 -5.12 -0.20
C THR A 88 20.57 -5.49 -1.04
N LEU A 89 20.54 -5.16 -2.34
CA LEU A 89 21.63 -5.46 -3.28
C LEU A 89 22.90 -4.66 -2.99
N VAL A 90 22.79 -3.36 -2.71
CA VAL A 90 23.97 -2.53 -2.37
C VAL A 90 24.60 -2.92 -1.04
N SER A 91 23.81 -3.51 -0.13
CA SER A 91 24.30 -4.09 1.13
C SER A 91 24.89 -5.50 0.96
N GLY A 92 25.04 -6.01 -0.26
CA GLY A 92 25.68 -7.30 -0.54
C GLY A 92 24.79 -8.53 -0.30
N HIS A 93 23.48 -8.34 -0.12
CA HIS A 93 22.54 -9.43 0.13
C HIS A 93 21.82 -9.86 -1.16
N ALA A 94 21.40 -11.13 -1.20
CA ALA A 94 20.54 -11.63 -2.26
C ALA A 94 19.16 -10.96 -2.25
N GLY A 95 18.59 -10.73 -3.43
CA GLY A 95 17.26 -10.14 -3.60
C GLY A 95 16.12 -11.06 -3.10
N PRO A 96 14.89 -10.51 -3.02
CA PRO A 96 13.74 -11.24 -2.51
C PRO A 96 13.32 -12.39 -3.46
N ALA A 97 12.79 -13.46 -2.89
CA ALA A 97 12.23 -14.56 -3.67
C ALA A 97 10.93 -14.11 -4.37
N VAL A 98 10.62 -14.69 -5.54
CA VAL A 98 9.40 -14.37 -6.30
C VAL A 98 8.13 -14.52 -5.45
N ALA A 99 8.06 -15.57 -4.63
CA ALA A 99 6.93 -15.80 -3.74
C ALA A 99 6.74 -14.67 -2.70
N GLN A 100 7.83 -14.10 -2.18
CA GLN A 100 7.78 -12.98 -1.23
C GLN A 100 7.24 -11.71 -1.91
N VAL A 101 7.68 -11.46 -3.14
CA VAL A 101 7.21 -10.33 -3.96
C VAL A 101 5.71 -10.44 -4.22
N LEU A 102 5.25 -11.60 -4.68
CA LEU A 102 3.83 -11.85 -4.95
C LEU A 102 2.98 -11.72 -3.69
N PHE A 103 3.44 -12.29 -2.57
CA PHE A 103 2.75 -12.18 -1.28
C PHE A 103 2.60 -10.72 -0.87
N ALA A 104 3.67 -9.93 -0.94
CA ALA A 104 3.65 -8.54 -0.51
C ALA A 104 2.82 -7.63 -1.44
N VAL A 105 2.81 -7.86 -2.76
CA VAL A 105 1.87 -7.19 -3.68
C VAL A 105 0.42 -7.43 -3.25
N LEU A 106 0.07 -8.70 -3.04
CA LEU A 106 -1.29 -9.09 -2.64
C LEU A 106 -1.66 -8.50 -1.27
N TRP A 107 -0.70 -8.47 -0.34
CA TRP A 107 -0.87 -7.90 0.98
C TRP A 107 -1.17 -6.40 0.94
N LEU A 108 -0.39 -5.61 0.18
CA LEU A 108 -0.65 -4.18 0.03
C LEU A 108 -1.94 -3.91 -0.77
N ALA A 109 -2.22 -4.71 -1.81
CA ALA A 109 -3.47 -4.62 -2.56
C ALA A 109 -4.69 -4.88 -1.65
N LEU A 110 -4.60 -5.83 -0.72
CA LEU A 110 -5.62 -6.08 0.30
C LEU A 110 -5.78 -4.85 1.21
N GLY A 111 -4.69 -4.30 1.75
CA GLY A 111 -4.72 -3.08 2.55
C GLY A 111 -5.40 -1.92 1.83
N GLY A 112 -5.00 -1.66 0.58
CA GLY A 112 -5.61 -0.64 -0.26
C GLY A 112 -7.10 -0.89 -0.54
N THR A 113 -7.50 -2.13 -0.77
CA THR A 113 -8.91 -2.52 -0.95
C THR A 113 -9.74 -2.21 0.29
N ILE A 114 -9.22 -2.54 1.48
CA ILE A 114 -9.86 -2.20 2.77
C ILE A 114 -10.04 -0.68 2.90
N GLY A 115 -9.01 0.08 2.54
CA GLY A 115 -9.09 1.55 2.48
C GLY A 115 -10.23 2.05 1.59
N GLY A 116 -10.30 1.52 0.37
CA GLY A 116 -11.36 1.84 -0.58
C GLY A 116 -12.75 1.47 -0.06
N TRP A 117 -12.88 0.31 0.61
CA TRP A 117 -14.12 -0.12 1.23
C TRP A 117 -14.58 0.82 2.36
N VAL A 118 -13.66 1.23 3.24
CA VAL A 118 -13.97 2.20 4.31
C VAL A 118 -14.43 3.53 3.73
N ALA A 119 -13.84 3.98 2.61
CA ALA A 119 -14.27 5.19 1.92
C ALA A 119 -15.71 5.11 1.41
N SER A 120 -16.08 3.99 0.78
CA SER A 120 -17.42 3.79 0.25
C SER A 120 -18.47 3.70 1.37
N TRP A 121 -18.16 2.98 2.43
CA TRP A 121 -19.02 2.83 3.60
C TRP A 121 -19.32 4.17 4.29
N ARG A 122 -18.29 5.02 4.47
CA ARG A 122 -18.48 6.37 5.04
C ARG A 122 -19.36 7.24 4.14
N ALA A 123 -19.20 7.17 2.81
CA ALA A 123 -20.00 7.94 1.88
C ALA A 123 -21.49 7.53 1.89
N GLN A 124 -21.78 6.24 2.07
CA GLN A 124 -23.15 5.74 2.20
C GLN A 124 -23.82 6.26 3.47
N ARG A 125 -23.14 6.19 4.62
CA ARG A 125 -23.68 6.65 5.90
C ARG A 125 -24.08 8.13 5.90
N THR A 126 -23.29 8.98 5.26
CA THR A 126 -23.59 10.43 5.17
C THR A 126 -24.79 10.74 4.27
N ARG A 127 -25.14 9.87 3.31
CA ARG A 127 -26.33 10.05 2.48
C ARG A 127 -27.62 9.72 3.25
N THR A 128 -27.59 8.65 4.05
CA THR A 128 -28.76 8.22 4.85
C THR A 128 -29.13 9.23 5.93
N SER A 129 -28.16 9.94 6.52
CA SER A 129 -28.44 10.95 7.56
C SER A 129 -29.00 12.28 7.06
N ARG A 130 -29.12 12.46 5.72
CA ARG A 130 -29.64 13.69 5.09
C ARG A 130 -31.05 13.51 4.52
N GLN A 131 -31.61 12.31 4.63
CA GLN A 131 -32.99 11.97 4.29
C GLN A 131 -33.81 11.93 5.58
#